data_AF-A0A484YK20-F1
#
_entry.id   AF-A0A484YK20-F1
#
_cell.length_a   1.000
_cell.length_b   1.000
_cell.length_c   1.000
_cell.angle_alpha   90.00
_cell.angle_beta   90.00
_cell.angle_gamma   90.00
#
_symmetry.space_group_name_H-M   'P 1'
#
loop_
_entity.id
_entity.type
_entity.pdbx_description
1 polymer ?
#
loop_
_entity_poly.entity_id
_entity_poly.type
_entity_poly.pdbx_seq_one_letter_code
_entity_poly.pdbx_strand_id
1 'polypeptide(L)'
;MRDALHRAYVNARLMSAIPLNGVCDSYSWAEAISLLRNNRVVILSAGTGNPFFTTDSAACLRGIEIEADVVLKATKVDGVFTADPAKDPTATCTSN
;
A
#
# COMPACT_ATOMS: atom_id res chain seq x y z
N MET A 1 7.85 9.90 1.20
CA MET A 1 6.66 9.78 0.32
C MET A 1 5.73 10.97 0.47
N ARG A 2 5.12 11.21 1.65
CA ARG A 2 4.20 12.35 1.89
C ARG A 2 4.72 13.68 1.34
N ASP A 3 5.95 14.05 1.69
CA ASP A 3 6.51 15.34 1.27
C ASP A 3 6.76 15.42 -0.26
N ALA A 4 7.03 14.28 -0.91
CA ALA A 4 7.16 14.22 -2.36
C ALA A 4 5.81 14.43 -3.05
N LEU A 5 4.74 13.80 -2.54
CA LEU A 5 3.37 14.02 -3.01
C LEU A 5 2.92 15.46 -2.79
N HIS A 6 3.25 16.05 -1.64
CA HIS A 6 2.96 17.45 -1.36
C HIS A 6 3.65 18.39 -2.35
N ARG A 7 4.94 18.16 -2.66
CA ARG A 7 5.65 18.93 -3.71
C ARG A 7 5.05 18.75 -5.11
N ALA A 8 4.38 17.63 -5.36
CA ALA A 8 3.65 17.36 -6.59
C ALA A 8 2.18 17.84 -6.54
N TYR A 9 1.79 18.65 -5.55
CA TYR A 9 0.43 19.15 -5.35
C TYR A 9 -0.63 18.06 -5.15
N VAL A 10 -0.22 16.87 -4.69
CA VAL A 10 -1.12 15.76 -4.34
C VAL A 10 -1.44 15.83 -2.85
N ASN A 11 -2.73 15.93 -2.52
CA ASN A 11 -3.18 15.96 -1.14
C ASN A 11 -3.13 14.55 -0.53
N ALA A 12 -2.12 14.31 0.31
CA ALA A 12 -1.86 13.03 0.92
C ALA A 12 -1.92 13.10 2.45
N ARG A 13 -2.63 12.15 3.08
CA ARG A 13 -2.67 11.98 4.54
C ARG A 13 -1.83 10.76 4.95
N LEU A 14 -1.12 10.87 6.07
CA LEU A 14 -0.33 9.78 6.65
C LEU A 14 -1.03 9.26 7.91
N MET A 15 -1.28 7.95 7.94
CA MET A 15 -1.87 7.23 9.07
C MET A 15 -0.96 6.06 9.46
N SER A 16 -0.88 5.76 10.75
CA SER A 16 -0.04 4.67 11.28
C SER A 16 -0.85 3.69 12.12
N ALA A 17 -0.55 2.40 11.96
CA ALA A 17 -1.12 1.35 12.81
C ALA A 17 -0.65 1.43 14.27
N ILE A 18 0.51 2.05 14.51
CA ILE A 18 1.05 2.32 15.84
C ILE A 18 0.91 3.83 16.11
N PRO A 19 0.34 4.26 17.24
CA PRO A 19 0.19 5.68 17.57
C PRO A 19 1.55 6.41 17.59
N LEU A 20 1.66 7.50 16.81
CA LEU A 20 2.85 8.34 16.70
C LEU A 20 2.47 9.82 16.87
N ASN A 21 2.19 10.20 18.13
CA ASN A 21 1.73 11.53 18.47
C ASN A 21 2.67 12.62 17.95
N GLY A 22 2.12 13.62 17.27
CA GLY A 22 2.87 14.73 16.68
C GLY A 22 3.51 14.43 15.32
N VAL A 23 3.45 13.20 14.82
CA VAL A 23 4.05 12.81 13.53
C VAL A 23 2.99 12.49 12.48
N CYS A 24 2.01 11.65 12.82
CA CYS A 24 0.92 11.25 11.94
C CYS A 24 -0.30 10.80 12.74
N ASP A 25 -1.43 10.63 12.07
CA ASP A 25 -2.63 10.14 12.74
C ASP A 25 -2.52 8.65 13.02
N SER A 26 -3.28 8.20 14.00
CA SER A 26 -3.58 6.79 14.18
C SER A 26 -4.51 6.31 13.07
N TYR A 27 -4.30 5.08 12.61
CA TYR A 27 -5.12 4.49 11.57
C TYR A 27 -6.59 4.37 11.99
N SER A 28 -7.48 4.86 11.11
CA SER A 28 -8.93 4.70 11.19
C SER A 28 -9.43 4.35 9.79
N TRP A 29 -10.02 3.17 9.63
CA TRP A 29 -10.56 2.72 8.34
C TRP A 29 -11.67 3.65 7.85
N ALA A 30 -12.55 4.12 8.75
CA ALA A 30 -13.64 5.03 8.42
C ALA A 30 -13.12 6.40 7.95
N GLU A 31 -12.08 6.92 8.59
CA GLU A 31 -11.44 8.16 8.15
C GLU A 31 -10.72 7.97 6.81
N ALA A 32 -9.98 6.87 6.64
CA ALA A 32 -9.32 6.54 5.38
C ALA A 32 -10.32 6.50 4.21
N ILE A 33 -11.46 5.81 4.36
CA ILE A 33 -12.54 5.78 3.36
C ILE A 33 -13.06 7.19 3.07
N SER A 34 -13.29 8.01 4.10
CA SER A 34 -13.74 9.40 3.92
C SER A 34 -12.71 10.25 3.16
N LEU A 35 -11.41 10.10 3.45
CA LEU A 35 -10.34 10.78 2.73
C LEU A 35 -10.32 10.35 1.24
N LEU A 36 -10.41 9.05 0.97
CA LEU A 36 -10.41 8.47 -0.38
C LEU A 36 -11.61 8.95 -1.20
N ARG A 37 -12.83 8.97 -0.61
CA ARG A 37 -14.04 9.51 -1.25
C ARG A 37 -13.94 11.00 -1.59
N ASN A 38 -13.11 11.74 -0.86
CA ASN A 38 -12.81 13.15 -1.12
C ASN A 38 -11.56 13.35 -1.99
N ASN A 39 -11.21 12.35 -2.82
CA ASN A 39 -10.12 12.40 -3.79
C ASN A 39 -8.75 12.71 -3.16
N ARG A 40 -8.51 12.22 -1.93
CA ARG A 40 -7.21 12.32 -1.24
C ARG A 40 -6.49 10.99 -1.26
N VAL A 41 -5.16 11.07 -1.29
CA VAL A 41 -4.29 9.90 -1.14
C VAL A 41 -4.12 9.59 0.34
N VAL A 42 -4.21 8.31 0.72
CA VAL A 42 -3.92 7.85 2.08
C VAL A 42 -2.66 6.99 2.06
N ILE A 43 -1.68 7.35 2.89
CA ILE A 43 -0.46 6.59 3.11
C ILE A 43 -0.60 5.87 4.44
N LEU A 44 -0.57 4.55 4.40
CA LEU A 44 -0.66 3.70 5.59
C LEU A 44 0.75 3.24 5.99
N SER A 45 1.11 3.47 7.26
CA SER A 45 2.42 3.15 7.83
C SER A 45 2.28 2.14 8.98
N ALA A 46 3.42 1.60 9.41
CA ALA A 46 3.54 0.57 10.44
C ALA A 46 2.80 -0.75 10.13
N GLY A 47 2.40 -0.98 8.87
CA GLY A 47 1.75 -2.22 8.44
C GLY A 47 0.49 -2.54 9.24
N THR A 48 0.46 -3.71 9.88
CA THR A 48 -0.63 -4.11 10.79
C THR A 48 -0.41 -3.62 12.22
N GLY A 49 0.76 -3.05 12.54
CA GLY A 49 1.20 -2.72 13.90
C GLY A 49 1.71 -3.92 14.70
N ASN A 50 1.69 -5.12 14.12
CA ASN A 50 2.07 -6.35 14.79
C ASN A 50 3.35 -6.95 14.17
N PRO A 51 4.28 -7.49 14.97
CA PRO A 51 5.46 -8.18 14.45
C PRO A 51 5.07 -9.44 13.68
N PHE A 52 6.00 -9.96 12.88
CA PHE A 52 5.86 -11.18 12.05
C PHE A 52 4.89 -11.10 10.86
N PHE A 53 4.25 -9.96 10.63
CA PHE A 53 3.46 -9.72 9.41
C PHE A 53 4.29 -9.06 8.33
N THR A 54 4.13 -9.53 7.09
CA THR A 54 4.78 -8.91 5.92
C THR A 54 4.01 -7.68 5.45
N THR A 55 4.66 -6.83 4.66
CA THR A 55 3.99 -5.67 4.04
C THR A 55 2.86 -6.11 3.10
N ASP A 56 2.99 -7.24 2.41
CA ASP A 56 1.92 -7.77 1.55
C ASP A 56 0.69 -8.17 2.38
N SER A 57 0.89 -8.86 3.51
CA SER A 57 -0.19 -9.21 4.43
C SER A 57 -0.89 -7.96 4.98
N ALA A 58 -0.12 -6.93 5.32
CA ALA A 58 -0.66 -5.65 5.77
C ALA A 58 -1.45 -4.95 4.65
N ALA A 59 -0.93 -4.91 3.43
CA ALA A 59 -1.60 -4.29 2.28
C ALA A 59 -2.94 -4.98 1.98
N CYS A 60 -2.98 -6.31 2.01
CA CYS A 60 -4.22 -7.07 1.85
C CYS A 60 -5.23 -6.76 2.96
N LEU A 61 -4.80 -6.75 4.23
CA LEU A 61 -5.68 -6.42 5.36
C LEU A 61 -6.26 -5.01 5.20
N ARG A 62 -5.42 -4.01 4.92
CA ARG A 62 -5.87 -2.62 4.73
C ARG A 62 -6.79 -2.48 3.54
N GLY A 63 -6.50 -3.17 2.43
CA GLY A 63 -7.36 -3.21 1.25
C GLY A 63 -8.76 -3.72 1.56
N ILE A 64 -8.87 -4.79 2.37
CA ILE A 64 -10.16 -5.33 2.83
C ILE A 64 -10.88 -4.30 3.72
N GLU A 65 -10.20 -3.70 4.68
CA GLU A 65 -10.79 -2.73 5.62
C GLU A 65 -11.33 -1.46 4.96
N ILE A 66 -10.70 -1.02 3.86
CA ILE A 66 -11.15 0.14 3.08
C ILE A 66 -12.06 -0.22 1.91
N GLU A 67 -12.43 -1.50 1.77
CA GLU A 67 -13.25 -2.02 0.68
C GLU A 67 -12.67 -1.72 -0.72
N ALA A 68 -11.36 -1.87 -0.88
CA ALA A 68 -10.70 -1.66 -2.16
C ALA A 68 -11.12 -2.74 -3.18
N ASP A 69 -11.48 -2.33 -4.40
CA ASP A 69 -11.81 -3.24 -5.49
C ASP A 69 -10.62 -4.13 -5.89
N VAL A 70 -9.40 -3.59 -5.79
CA VAL A 70 -8.16 -4.27 -6.16
C VAL A 70 -6.98 -3.81 -5.31
N VAL A 71 -6.06 -4.74 -5.03
CA VAL A 71 -4.76 -4.45 -4.42
C VAL A 71 -3.67 -4.62 -5.49
N LEU A 72 -2.98 -3.53 -5.82
CA LEU A 72 -1.90 -3.52 -6.80
C LEU A 72 -0.55 -3.60 -6.10
N LYS A 73 0.24 -4.63 -6.42
CA LYS A 73 1.61 -4.80 -5.91
C LYS A 73 2.61 -4.35 -6.96
N ALA A 74 3.22 -3.18 -6.76
CA ALA A 74 4.30 -2.71 -7.61
C ALA A 74 5.56 -3.57 -7.38
N THR A 75 6.12 -4.16 -8.44
CA THR A 75 7.34 -4.96 -8.38
C THR A 75 8.33 -4.53 -9.47
N LYS A 76 9.52 -5.15 -9.49
CA LYS A 76 10.55 -4.89 -10.52
C LYS A 76 10.35 -5.69 -11.81
N VAL A 77 9.43 -6.65 -11.79
CA VAL A 77 9.07 -7.47 -12.95
C VAL A 77 7.65 -7.11 -13.37
N ASP A 78 7.35 -7.28 -14.65
CA ASP A 78 6.10 -6.81 -15.24
C ASP A 78 4.86 -7.63 -14.83
N GLY A 79 5.04 -8.71 -14.08
CA GLY A 79 3.96 -9.57 -13.65
C GLY A 79 4.43 -10.80 -12.89
N VAL A 80 3.57 -11.81 -12.86
CA VAL A 80 3.90 -13.12 -12.31
C VAL A 80 4.49 -13.97 -13.43
N PHE A 81 5.65 -14.58 -13.19
CA PHE A 81 6.33 -15.44 -14.15
C PHE A 81 6.33 -16.90 -13.69
N THR A 82 6.48 -17.83 -14.63
CA THR A 82 6.58 -19.27 -14.36
C THR A 82 7.83 -19.65 -13.57
N ALA A 83 8.91 -18.88 -13.71
CA ALA A 83 10.16 -18.98 -12.95
C ALA A 83 10.75 -17.58 -12.71
N ASP A 84 11.83 -17.47 -11.94
CA ASP A 84 12.54 -16.20 -11.74
C ASP A 84 13.20 -15.75 -13.06
N PRO A 85 12.70 -14.69 -13.72
CA PRO A 85 13.18 -14.30 -15.05
C PRO A 85 14.62 -13.76 -15.03
N ALA A 86 15.16 -13.41 -13.85
CA ALA A 86 16.57 -13.04 -13.72
C ALA A 86 17.51 -14.25 -13.74
N LYS A 87 17.00 -15.46 -13.50
CA LYS A 87 17.78 -16.71 -13.44
C LYS A 87 17.48 -17.66 -14.58
N ASP A 88 16.25 -17.64 -15.07
CA ASP A 88 15.77 -18.54 -16.12
C ASP A 88 15.32 -17.72 -17.35
N PRO A 89 16.10 -17.70 -18.44
CA PRO A 89 15.74 -17.02 -19.68
C PRO A 89 14.49 -17.59 -20.36
N THR A 90 14.04 -18.79 -19.98
CA THR A 90 12.83 -19.43 -20.52
C THR A 90 11.58 -19.10 -19.72
N ALA A 91 11.70 -18.29 -18.65
CA ALA A 91 10.57 -17.84 -17.86
C ALA A 91 9.58 -17.05 -18.71
N THR A 92 8.30 -17.44 -18.66
CA THR A 92 7.21 -16.78 -19.38
C THR A 92 6.29 -16.08 -18.38
N CYS A 93 5.78 -14.90 -18.76
CA CYS A 93 4.78 -14.21 -17.95
C CYS A 93 3.45 -14.98 -17.99
N THR A 94 2.79 -15.12 -16.85
CA THR A 94 1.54 -15.89 -16.70
C THR A 94 0.32 -15.15 -17.23
N SER A 95 0.40 -13.82 -17.41
CA SER A 95 -0.65 -13.03 -18.06
C SER A 95 -0.48 -13.09 -19.58
N ASN A 96 -1.37 -13.84 -20.26
CA ASN A 96 -1.61 -13.75 -21.70
C ASN A 96 -2.34 -12.44 -22.06
#